data_AF-A0A1P8KG58-F1
#
_entry.id   AF-A0A1P8KG58-F1
#
_cell.length_a   1.000
_cell.length_b   1.000
_cell.length_c   1.000
_cell.angle_alpha   90.00
_cell.angle_beta   90.00
_cell.angle_gamma   90.00
#
_symmetry.space_group_name_H-M   'P 1'
#
loop_
_entity.id
_entity.type
_entity.pdbx_description
1 polymer ?
#
loop_
_entity_poly.entity_id
_entity_poly.type
_entity_poly.pdbx_seq_one_letter_code
_entity_poly.pdbx_strand_id
1 'polypeptide(L)'
;MTAHQLSVCLALNQIVQFHLLYISQRNRSAVVSKDKSNENAEIGSCDPSLWLRKQVDEKDKEIAKLRRWLVFVFFAFIVSAVLAMIIFAAFNAYPKVKAVQTVDNSVICPIEASKNPRVTDVVISEFGKSAILSVYNFDFLNWRDVINNAGSMYFTEGGKDSLMKQIAQSQTVGTIVQNNLTMRTTATDVPQIENRDLHAAEPSWTVRVPITTQFFLGDKQPKETHRFIATVTIVEHPRSYLNYNGIAVKTITLTPAR
;
A
#
# COMPACT_ATOMS: atom_id res chain seq x y z
N MET A 1 14.46 -0.93 5.59
CA MET A 1 15.40 0.07 5.02
C MET A 1 16.29 -0.65 4.01
N THR A 2 16.07 -0.40 2.73
CA THR A 2 16.66 -1.14 1.62
C THR A 2 18.02 -0.58 1.22
N ALA A 3 18.91 -1.44 0.72
CA ALA A 3 20.32 -1.17 0.37
C ALA A 3 20.53 0.06 -0.55
N HIS A 4 19.48 0.52 -1.23
CA HIS A 4 19.51 1.72 -2.06
C HIS A 4 19.74 3.03 -1.29
N GLN A 5 19.34 3.11 -0.02
CA GLN A 5 19.54 4.35 0.77
C GLN A 5 20.98 4.51 1.29
N LEU A 6 21.72 3.42 1.52
CA LEU A 6 23.13 3.49 1.89
C LEU A 6 24.03 3.94 0.73
N SER A 7 23.70 3.56 -0.50
CA SER A 7 24.50 3.93 -1.68
C SER A 7 24.44 5.42 -2.01
N VAL A 8 23.31 6.09 -1.76
CA VAL A 8 23.16 7.54 -1.99
C VAL A 8 23.90 8.35 -0.92
N CYS A 9 23.93 7.87 0.33
CA CYS A 9 24.66 8.52 1.42
C CYS A 9 26.18 8.47 1.21
N LEU A 10 26.71 7.36 0.69
CA LEU A 10 28.13 7.22 0.34
C LEU A 10 28.55 8.14 -0.82
N ALA A 11 27.69 8.32 -1.83
CA ALA A 11 27.96 9.20 -2.96
C ALA A 11 28.00 10.69 -2.55
N LEU A 12 27.11 11.12 -1.64
CA LEU A 12 27.11 12.48 -1.10
C LEU A 12 28.37 12.77 -0.25
N ASN A 13 28.86 11.80 0.53
CA ASN A 13 30.05 11.98 1.35
C ASN A 13 31.35 12.11 0.50
N GLN A 14 31.44 11.40 -0.63
CA GLN A 14 32.59 11.53 -1.55
C GLN A 14 32.63 12.91 -2.25
N ILE A 15 31.48 13.49 -2.58
CA ILE A 15 31.40 14.81 -3.22
C ILE A 15 31.83 15.92 -2.23
N VAL A 16 31.44 15.82 -0.95
CA VAL A 16 31.84 16.79 0.08
C VAL A 16 33.35 16.74 0.35
N GLN A 17 33.95 15.54 0.38
CA GLN A 17 35.40 15.37 0.56
C GLN A 17 36.21 15.97 -0.61
N PHE A 18 35.73 15.83 -1.85
CA PHE A 18 36.37 16.45 -3.01
C PHE A 18 36.30 17.99 -2.96
N HIS A 19 35.18 18.54 -2.49
CA HIS A 19 34.99 19.99 -2.41
C HIS A 19 35.87 20.63 -1.31
N LEU A 20 36.12 19.92 -0.20
CA LEU A 20 37.01 20.38 0.88
C LEU A 20 38.49 20.33 0.47
N LEU A 21 38.92 19.30 -0.28
CA LEU A 21 40.29 19.22 -0.80
C LEU A 21 40.59 20.29 -1.85
N TYR A 22 39.61 20.64 -2.70
CA TYR A 22 39.76 21.71 -3.69
C TYR A 22 39.93 23.10 -3.04
N ILE A 23 39.21 23.36 -1.94
CA ILE A 23 39.33 24.63 -1.19
C ILE A 23 40.70 24.73 -0.48
N SER A 24 41.22 23.63 0.04
CA SER A 24 42.54 23.59 0.72
C SER A 24 43.71 23.90 -0.23
N GLN A 25 43.69 23.37 -1.46
CA GLN A 25 44.72 23.63 -2.48
C GLN A 25 44.75 25.11 -2.91
N ARG A 26 43.59 25.75 -3.04
CA ARG A 26 43.50 27.16 -3.49
C ARG A 26 44.08 28.15 -2.49
N ASN A 27 43.92 27.91 -1.19
CA ASN A 27 44.47 28.80 -0.16
C ASN A 27 46.01 28.74 -0.10
N ARG A 28 46.62 27.60 -0.43
CA ARG A 28 48.08 27.45 -0.39
C ARG A 28 48.77 28.23 -1.53
N SER A 29 48.13 28.37 -2.69
CA SER A 29 48.63 29.18 -3.81
C SER A 29 48.53 30.69 -3.57
N ALA A 30 47.60 31.15 -2.72
CA ALA A 30 47.40 32.58 -2.44
C ALA A 30 48.41 33.14 -1.41
N VAL A 31 48.99 32.29 -0.55
CA VAL A 31 49.98 32.72 0.46
C VAL A 31 51.38 32.88 -0.14
N VAL A 32 51.73 32.11 -1.19
CA VAL A 32 53.07 32.13 -1.80
C VAL A 32 53.32 33.36 -2.69
N SER A 33 52.29 34.05 -3.18
CA SER A 33 52.47 35.21 -4.05
C SER A 33 52.66 36.55 -3.32
N LYS A 34 52.61 36.58 -1.98
CA LYS A 34 52.60 37.84 -1.22
C LYS A 34 53.96 38.33 -0.72
N ASP A 35 55.03 37.57 -0.94
CA ASP A 35 56.35 37.86 -0.36
C ASP A 35 57.44 38.26 -1.39
N LYS A 36 57.07 38.55 -2.65
CA LYS A 36 58.05 38.85 -3.72
C LYS A 36 57.82 40.13 -4.51
N SER A 37 57.00 41.07 -4.04
CA SER A 37 56.75 42.32 -4.77
C SER A 37 57.10 43.59 -3.99
N ASN A 38 58.02 43.53 -3.04
CA ASN A 38 58.49 44.74 -2.36
C ASN A 38 60.01 44.78 -2.28
N GLU A 39 60.67 44.68 -3.43
CA GLU A 39 62.00 45.23 -3.58
C GLU A 39 62.18 45.75 -5.00
N ASN A 40 62.38 47.06 -5.06
CA ASN A 40 63.03 47.81 -6.13
C ASN A 40 62.18 48.30 -7.32
N ALA A 41 62.11 49.64 -7.34
CA ALA A 41 61.97 50.54 -8.48
C ALA A 41 60.56 50.76 -9.07
N GLU A 42 59.94 51.90 -8.71
CA GLU A 42 59.95 53.08 -9.58
C GLU A 42 59.40 54.31 -8.83
N ILE A 43 60.23 55.35 -8.75
CA ILE A 43 59.86 56.70 -8.32
C ILE A 43 59.06 57.32 -9.47
N GLY A 44 57.73 57.29 -9.33
CA GLY A 44 56.80 57.91 -10.27
C GLY A 44 55.62 58.50 -9.53
N SER A 45 55.63 59.82 -9.36
CA SER A 45 54.53 60.69 -8.89
C SER A 45 53.80 60.26 -7.61
N CYS A 46 54.09 60.94 -6.49
CA CYS A 46 53.27 60.90 -5.27
C CYS A 46 51.94 61.64 -5.49
N ASP A 47 51.03 61.05 -6.27
CA ASP A 47 49.61 61.42 -6.21
C ASP A 47 48.90 60.44 -5.28
N PRO A 48 48.46 60.89 -4.08
CA PRO A 48 47.77 60.03 -3.12
C PRO A 48 46.48 59.40 -3.66
N SER A 49 45.95 59.87 -4.78
CA SER A 49 44.75 59.31 -5.40
C SER A 49 45.03 58.04 -6.22
N LEU A 50 46.27 57.79 -6.66
CA LEU A 50 46.60 56.66 -7.56
C LEU A 50 46.62 55.31 -6.84
N TRP A 51 47.15 55.25 -5.60
CA TRP A 51 47.14 54.03 -4.79
C TRP A 51 45.74 53.68 -4.29
N LEU A 52 44.91 54.69 -4.02
CA LEU A 52 43.49 54.51 -3.73
C LEU A 52 42.76 53.90 -4.93
N ARG A 53 42.98 54.42 -6.14
CA ARG A 53 42.41 53.87 -7.38
C ARG A 53 42.84 52.42 -7.62
N LYS A 54 44.11 52.08 -7.43
CA LYS A 54 44.59 50.69 -7.54
C LYS A 54 43.92 49.74 -6.54
N GLN A 55 43.72 50.18 -5.29
CA GLN A 55 43.00 49.36 -4.29
C GLN A 55 41.51 49.21 -4.64
N VAL A 56 40.87 50.25 -5.18
CA VAL A 56 39.48 50.18 -5.66
C VAL A 56 39.38 49.22 -6.85
N ASP A 57 40.28 49.32 -7.83
CA ASP A 57 40.30 48.43 -9.01
C ASP A 57 40.53 46.95 -8.64
N GLU A 58 41.36 46.68 -7.63
CA GLU A 58 41.61 45.33 -7.16
C GLU A 58 40.41 44.74 -6.41
N LYS A 59 39.73 45.56 -5.61
CA LYS A 59 38.46 45.17 -4.97
C LYS A 59 37.35 44.99 -5.99
N ASP A 60 37.29 45.81 -7.04
CA ASP A 60 36.30 45.68 -8.12
C ASP A 60 36.51 44.40 -8.95
N LYS A 61 37.76 43.97 -9.15
CA LYS A 61 38.06 42.67 -9.78
C LYS A 61 37.60 41.50 -8.92
N GLU A 62 37.82 41.55 -7.61
CA GLU A 62 37.33 40.52 -6.68
C GLU A 62 35.80 40.51 -6.59
N ILE A 63 35.14 41.69 -6.56
CA ILE A 63 33.68 41.82 -6.62
C ILE A 63 33.13 41.28 -7.96
N ALA A 64 33.78 41.57 -9.09
CA ALA A 64 33.39 41.05 -10.40
C ALA A 64 33.56 39.52 -10.50
N LYS A 65 34.57 38.96 -9.85
CA LYS A 65 34.80 37.51 -9.75
C LYS A 65 33.75 36.84 -8.87
N LEU A 66 33.43 37.43 -7.71
CA LEU A 66 32.36 36.99 -6.82
C LEU A 66 30.99 37.05 -7.51
N ARG A 67 30.68 38.14 -8.23
CA ARG A 67 29.44 38.30 -8.98
C ARG A 67 29.28 37.23 -10.06
N ARG A 68 30.34 36.97 -10.85
CA ARG A 68 30.33 35.89 -11.85
C ARG A 68 30.14 34.53 -11.19
N TRP A 69 30.82 34.26 -10.08
CA TRP A 69 30.68 33.00 -9.35
C TRP A 69 29.28 32.80 -8.76
N LEU A 70 28.67 33.85 -8.19
CA LEU A 70 27.29 33.81 -7.69
C LEU A 70 26.28 33.53 -8.80
N VAL A 71 26.46 34.11 -10.00
CA VAL A 71 25.60 33.82 -11.15
C VAL A 71 25.72 32.36 -11.58
N PHE A 72 26.94 31.79 -11.58
CA PHE A 72 27.15 30.37 -11.88
C PHE A 72 26.50 29.45 -10.84
N VAL A 73 26.64 29.75 -9.55
CA VAL A 73 26.03 28.96 -8.47
C VAL A 73 24.50 29.03 -8.55
N PHE A 74 23.95 30.22 -8.81
CA PHE A 74 22.51 30.41 -8.95
C PHE A 74 21.94 29.65 -10.15
N PHE A 75 22.64 29.69 -11.28
CA PHE A 75 22.28 28.92 -12.48
C PHE A 75 22.32 27.41 -12.22
N ALA A 76 23.38 26.92 -11.56
CA ALA A 76 23.50 25.50 -11.20
C ALA A 76 22.39 25.05 -10.24
N PHE A 77 21.99 25.91 -9.28
CA PHE A 77 20.89 25.64 -8.37
C PHE A 77 19.55 25.51 -9.11
N ILE A 78 19.25 26.44 -10.03
CA ILE A 78 18.02 26.40 -10.85
C ILE A 78 17.97 25.12 -11.67
N VAL A 79 19.06 24.74 -12.35
CA VAL A 79 19.11 23.50 -13.14
C VAL A 79 18.85 22.28 -12.26
N SER A 80 19.43 22.22 -11.06
CA SER A 80 19.19 21.11 -10.12
C SER A 80 17.73 21.04 -9.64
N ALA A 81 17.11 22.20 -9.39
CA ALA A 81 15.72 22.29 -8.93
C ALA A 81 14.74 21.84 -10.01
N VAL A 82 14.99 22.19 -11.28
CA VAL A 82 14.20 21.73 -12.43
C VAL A 82 14.32 20.21 -12.58
N LEU A 83 15.53 19.66 -12.48
CA LEU A 83 15.73 18.20 -12.55
C LEU A 83 14.98 17.46 -11.44
N ALA A 84 15.04 17.98 -10.20
CA ALA A 84 14.34 17.41 -9.07
C ALA A 84 12.82 17.46 -9.24
N MET A 85 12.29 18.55 -9.81
CA MET A 85 10.86 18.69 -10.11
C MET A 85 10.40 17.68 -11.17
N ILE A 86 11.19 17.45 -12.22
CA ILE A 86 10.88 16.44 -13.25
C ILE A 86 10.85 15.04 -12.65
N ILE A 87 11.84 14.70 -11.81
CA ILE A 87 11.90 13.41 -11.13
C ILE A 87 10.69 13.24 -10.19
N PHE A 88 10.35 14.27 -9.41
CA PHE A 88 9.19 14.24 -8.52
C PHE A 88 7.88 14.09 -9.29
N ALA A 89 7.71 14.80 -10.40
CA ALA A 89 6.56 14.65 -11.28
C ALA A 89 6.49 13.25 -11.87
N ALA A 90 7.62 12.67 -12.30
CA ALA A 90 7.69 11.30 -12.80
C ALA A 90 7.30 10.28 -11.73
N PHE A 91 7.70 10.44 -10.47
CA PHE A 91 7.29 9.56 -9.37
C PHE A 91 5.80 9.68 -9.02
N ASN A 92 5.19 10.86 -9.19
CA ASN A 92 3.76 11.05 -8.97
C ASN A 92 2.91 10.61 -10.18
N ALA A 93 3.44 10.73 -11.39
CA ALA A 93 2.81 10.30 -12.63
C ALA A 93 3.01 8.80 -12.90
N TYR A 94 4.03 8.15 -12.31
CA TYR A 94 4.19 6.71 -12.41
C TYR A 94 2.95 6.06 -11.80
N PRO A 95 2.22 5.21 -12.54
CA PRO A 95 1.12 4.48 -11.97
C PRO A 95 1.67 3.66 -10.81
N LYS A 96 1.16 3.91 -9.60
CA LYS A 96 1.40 3.06 -8.43
C LYS A 96 0.78 1.70 -8.78
N VAL A 97 1.55 0.84 -9.43
CA VAL A 97 1.05 -0.43 -9.95
C VAL A 97 0.58 -1.28 -8.78
N LYS A 98 -0.74 -1.34 -8.64
CA LYS A 98 -1.46 -2.44 -8.03
C LYS A 98 -0.92 -3.72 -8.67
N ALA A 99 -0.60 -4.72 -7.88
CA ALA A 99 -0.07 -6.00 -8.36
C ALA A 99 -0.81 -6.43 -9.64
N VAL A 100 -0.10 -6.56 -10.75
CA VAL A 100 -0.63 -7.10 -12.00
C VAL A 100 -0.71 -8.61 -11.82
N GLN A 101 -1.60 -9.04 -10.94
CA GLN A 101 -2.36 -10.25 -11.23
C GLN A 101 -3.33 -9.86 -12.32
N THR A 102 -3.64 -10.73 -13.27
CA THR A 102 -4.64 -10.46 -14.30
C THR A 102 -6.00 -10.23 -13.62
N VAL A 103 -6.26 -8.98 -13.20
CA VAL A 103 -7.42 -8.57 -12.38
C VAL A 103 -8.71 -8.63 -13.17
N ASP A 104 -8.61 -8.65 -14.50
CA ASP A 104 -9.73 -8.81 -15.41
C ASP A 104 -9.36 -9.83 -16.50
N ASN A 105 -9.65 -11.10 -16.22
CA ASN A 105 -9.47 -12.19 -17.17
C ASN A 105 -10.67 -12.30 -18.14
N SER A 106 -11.61 -11.36 -18.15
CA SER A 106 -12.75 -11.42 -19.09
C SER A 106 -12.30 -11.37 -20.57
N VAL A 107 -11.12 -10.82 -20.83
CA VAL A 107 -10.53 -10.70 -22.19
C VAL A 107 -9.65 -11.92 -22.55
N ILE A 108 -9.30 -12.79 -21.59
CA ILE A 108 -8.49 -13.99 -21.80
C ILE A 108 -9.28 -15.18 -21.27
N CYS A 109 -9.83 -16.00 -22.17
CA CYS A 109 -10.58 -17.25 -21.94
C CYS A 109 -10.72 -17.61 -20.45
N PRO A 110 -11.89 -17.41 -19.81
CA PRO A 110 -12.05 -17.66 -18.40
C PRO A 110 -11.62 -19.10 -18.09
N ILE A 111 -10.59 -19.23 -17.25
CA ILE A 111 -10.13 -20.54 -16.82
C ILE A 111 -11.14 -21.04 -15.81
N GLU A 112 -11.84 -22.11 -16.18
CA GLU A 112 -12.78 -22.77 -15.29
C GLU A 112 -12.14 -23.05 -13.92
N ALA A 113 -12.80 -22.69 -12.83
CA ALA A 113 -12.33 -22.90 -11.47
C ALA A 113 -12.07 -24.39 -11.21
N SER A 114 -12.85 -25.28 -11.82
CA SER A 114 -12.66 -26.74 -11.79
C SER A 114 -11.35 -27.20 -12.47
N LYS A 115 -10.86 -26.45 -13.47
CA LYS A 115 -9.63 -26.73 -14.23
C LYS A 115 -8.43 -25.95 -13.71
N ASN A 116 -8.63 -25.08 -12.73
CA ASN A 116 -7.58 -24.25 -12.14
C ASN A 116 -6.86 -25.00 -11.00
N PRO A 117 -5.55 -25.31 -11.12
CA PRO A 117 -4.82 -26.04 -10.09
C PRO A 117 -4.72 -25.29 -8.75
N ARG A 118 -5.03 -23.99 -8.71
CA ARG A 118 -5.05 -23.18 -7.48
C ARG A 118 -6.30 -23.42 -6.62
N VAL A 119 -7.40 -23.88 -7.22
CA VAL A 119 -8.67 -24.12 -6.51
C VAL A 119 -8.71 -25.58 -6.10
N THR A 120 -8.10 -25.88 -4.96
CA THR A 120 -8.12 -27.23 -4.37
C THR A 120 -9.28 -27.36 -3.39
N ASP A 121 -9.62 -28.61 -3.03
CA ASP A 121 -10.68 -28.90 -2.06
C ASP A 121 -10.46 -28.22 -0.70
N VAL A 122 -9.20 -28.16 -0.28
CA VAL A 122 -8.81 -27.47 0.95
C VAL A 122 -9.13 -25.98 0.83
N VAL A 123 -8.78 -25.35 -0.30
CA VAL A 123 -9.09 -23.93 -0.55
C VAL A 123 -10.60 -23.68 -0.57
N ILE A 124 -11.38 -24.57 -1.19
CA ILE A 124 -12.85 -24.45 -1.26
C ILE A 124 -13.46 -24.57 0.14
N SER A 125 -13.03 -25.58 0.92
CA SER A 125 -13.53 -25.81 2.27
C SER A 125 -13.20 -24.63 3.20
N GLU A 126 -11.98 -24.09 3.12
CA GLU A 126 -11.53 -22.94 3.90
C GLU A 126 -12.23 -21.64 3.48
N PHE A 127 -12.50 -21.47 2.18
CA PHE A 127 -13.26 -20.34 1.65
C PHE A 127 -14.69 -20.35 2.19
N GLY A 128 -15.35 -21.51 2.17
CA GLY A 128 -16.69 -21.68 2.76
C GLY A 128 -16.71 -21.33 4.25
N LYS A 129 -15.74 -21.84 5.02
CA LYS A 129 -15.59 -21.49 6.44
C LYS A 129 -15.42 -19.98 6.63
N SER A 130 -14.51 -19.37 5.89
CA SER A 130 -14.20 -17.93 5.99
C SER A 130 -15.41 -17.06 5.65
N ALA A 131 -16.20 -17.44 4.63
CA ALA A 131 -17.41 -16.71 4.26
C ALA A 131 -18.44 -16.69 5.40
N ILE A 132 -18.68 -17.83 6.04
CA ILE A 132 -19.67 -17.96 7.12
C ILE A 132 -19.21 -17.19 8.36
N LEU A 133 -17.95 -17.35 8.75
CA LEU A 133 -17.41 -16.62 9.88
C LEU A 133 -17.40 -15.10 9.61
N SER A 134 -17.18 -14.66 8.36
CA SER A 134 -17.18 -13.23 8.03
C SER A 134 -18.58 -12.61 8.10
N VAL A 135 -19.63 -13.37 7.80
CA VAL A 135 -21.01 -12.89 7.83
C VAL A 135 -21.62 -12.96 9.23
N TYR A 136 -21.28 -13.98 10.03
CA TYR A 136 -21.90 -14.24 11.33
C TYR A 136 -21.03 -13.78 12.53
N ASN A 137 -20.15 -12.79 12.32
CA ASN A 137 -19.37 -12.13 13.37
C ASN A 137 -19.58 -10.62 13.30
N PHE A 138 -20.55 -10.10 14.04
CA PHE A 138 -20.84 -8.66 14.08
C PHE A 138 -21.49 -8.24 15.40
N ASP A 139 -21.54 -6.93 15.62
CA ASP A 139 -22.21 -6.31 16.74
C ASP A 139 -23.43 -5.49 16.29
N PHE A 140 -24.20 -5.02 17.27
CA PHE A 140 -25.39 -4.20 17.05
C PHE A 140 -25.12 -2.86 16.34
N LEU A 141 -23.88 -2.38 16.29
CA LEU A 141 -23.50 -1.11 15.65
C LEU A 141 -23.03 -1.31 14.20
N ASN A 142 -22.27 -2.37 13.91
CA ASN A 142 -21.56 -2.57 12.64
C ASN A 142 -22.17 -3.66 11.74
N TRP A 143 -23.26 -4.33 12.16
CA TRP A 143 -23.87 -5.45 11.42
C TRP A 143 -24.05 -5.18 9.92
N ARG A 144 -24.50 -3.97 9.57
CA ARG A 144 -24.78 -3.61 8.18
C ARG A 144 -23.53 -3.56 7.32
N ASP A 145 -22.45 -2.99 7.86
CA ASP A 145 -21.19 -2.86 7.13
C ASP A 145 -20.50 -4.23 7.03
N VAL A 146 -20.53 -5.03 8.10
CA VAL A 146 -19.98 -6.40 8.09
C VAL A 146 -20.66 -7.26 7.05
N ILE A 147 -22.00 -7.33 7.06
CA ILE A 147 -22.75 -8.19 6.13
C ILE A 147 -22.57 -7.70 4.68
N ASN A 148 -22.58 -6.38 4.43
CA ASN A 148 -22.39 -5.85 3.09
C ASN A 148 -20.97 -6.08 2.56
N ASN A 149 -19.94 -5.90 3.39
CA ASN A 149 -18.55 -6.11 3.01
C ASN A 149 -18.29 -7.61 2.76
N ALA A 150 -18.74 -8.48 3.67
CA ALA A 150 -18.63 -9.92 3.50
C ALA A 150 -19.41 -10.40 2.27
N GLY A 151 -20.63 -9.89 2.06
CA GLY A 151 -21.43 -10.14 0.87
C GLY A 151 -20.69 -9.82 -0.43
N SER A 152 -20.02 -8.67 -0.47
CA SER A 152 -19.31 -8.22 -1.67
C SER A 152 -17.99 -8.97 -1.94
N MET A 153 -17.37 -9.54 -0.89
CA MET A 153 -16.11 -10.28 -1.01
C MET A 153 -16.32 -11.76 -1.30
N TYR A 154 -17.33 -12.38 -0.68
CA TYR A 154 -17.48 -13.84 -0.68
C TYR A 154 -18.64 -14.35 -1.54
N PHE A 155 -19.64 -13.54 -1.86
CA PHE A 155 -20.89 -14.01 -2.47
C PHE A 155 -21.03 -13.58 -3.93
N THR A 156 -21.82 -14.35 -4.67
CA THR A 156 -22.40 -13.88 -5.93
C THR A 156 -23.45 -12.79 -5.65
N GLU A 157 -23.80 -11.98 -6.64
CA GLU A 157 -24.86 -10.96 -6.48
C GLU A 157 -26.18 -11.59 -6.01
N GLY A 158 -26.62 -12.68 -6.68
CA GLY A 158 -27.82 -13.42 -6.27
C GLY A 158 -27.68 -14.11 -4.90
N GLY A 159 -26.47 -14.53 -4.53
CA GLY A 159 -26.20 -15.14 -3.22
C GLY A 159 -26.24 -14.14 -2.09
N LYS A 160 -25.76 -12.91 -2.31
CA LYS A 160 -25.90 -11.79 -1.38
C LYS A 160 -27.38 -11.46 -1.15
N ASP A 161 -28.18 -11.42 -2.20
CA ASP A 161 -29.62 -11.17 -2.07
C ASP A 161 -30.33 -12.28 -1.29
N SER A 162 -29.96 -13.54 -1.55
CA SER A 162 -30.47 -14.68 -0.80
C SER A 162 -30.11 -14.58 0.69
N LEU A 163 -28.86 -14.25 1.00
CA LEU A 163 -28.40 -14.04 2.37
C LEU A 163 -29.19 -12.93 3.07
N MET A 164 -29.36 -11.78 2.43
CA MET A 164 -30.10 -10.65 3.01
C MET A 164 -31.56 -11.01 3.29
N LYS A 165 -32.20 -11.79 2.40
CA LYS A 165 -33.56 -12.32 2.63
C LYS A 165 -33.62 -13.26 3.84
N GLN A 166 -32.67 -14.20 3.96
CA GLN A 166 -32.62 -15.12 5.10
C GLN A 166 -32.41 -14.38 6.42
N ILE A 167 -31.51 -13.40 6.44
CA ILE A 167 -31.25 -12.58 7.62
C ILE A 167 -32.50 -11.79 8.01
N ALA A 168 -33.18 -11.16 7.04
CA ALA A 168 -34.42 -10.43 7.29
C ALA A 168 -35.54 -11.33 7.83
N GLN A 169 -35.65 -12.58 7.34
CA GLN A 169 -36.64 -13.56 7.81
C GLN A 169 -36.35 -14.08 9.22
N SER A 170 -35.07 -14.25 9.58
CA SER A 170 -34.66 -14.85 10.86
C SER A 170 -34.89 -13.96 12.09
N GLN A 171 -35.22 -12.67 11.91
CA GLN A 171 -35.29 -11.64 12.95
C GLN A 171 -34.03 -11.49 13.84
N THR A 172 -32.95 -12.23 13.55
CA THR A 172 -31.76 -12.31 14.41
C THR A 172 -31.08 -10.94 14.56
N VAL A 173 -30.94 -10.18 13.47
CA VAL A 173 -30.39 -8.82 13.52
C VAL A 173 -31.26 -7.90 14.37
N GLY A 174 -32.59 -8.02 14.29
CA GLY A 174 -33.51 -7.24 15.11
C GLY A 174 -33.29 -7.51 16.61
N THR A 175 -33.18 -8.77 17.00
CA THR A 175 -32.90 -9.17 18.39
C THR A 175 -31.52 -8.66 18.86
N ILE A 176 -30.50 -8.72 18.00
CA ILE A 176 -29.15 -8.23 18.32
C ILE A 176 -29.18 -6.72 18.56
N VAL A 177 -29.84 -5.96 17.68
CA VAL A 177 -29.93 -4.51 17.78
C VAL A 177 -30.76 -4.07 18.98
N GLN A 178 -31.92 -4.70 19.21
CA GLN A 178 -32.80 -4.34 20.32
C GLN A 178 -32.15 -4.61 21.69
N ASN A 179 -31.34 -5.66 21.80
CA ASN A 179 -30.73 -6.07 23.06
C ASN A 179 -29.25 -5.67 23.18
N ASN A 180 -28.73 -4.84 22.27
CA ASN A 180 -27.33 -4.41 22.23
C ASN A 180 -26.32 -5.58 22.30
N LEU A 181 -26.61 -6.67 21.60
CA LEU A 181 -25.80 -7.89 21.64
C LEU A 181 -24.64 -7.83 20.64
N THR A 182 -23.63 -8.64 20.91
CA THR A 182 -22.56 -8.97 19.96
C THR A 182 -22.63 -10.45 19.63
N MET A 183 -22.69 -10.78 18.35
CA MET A 183 -22.72 -12.16 17.86
C MET A 183 -21.31 -12.60 17.47
N ARG A 184 -20.85 -13.72 18.04
CA ARG A 184 -19.57 -14.33 17.72
C ARG A 184 -19.78 -15.77 17.28
N THR A 185 -19.35 -16.09 16.08
CA THR A 185 -19.43 -17.42 15.50
C THR A 185 -18.03 -17.99 15.32
N THR A 186 -17.86 -19.24 15.70
CA THR A 186 -16.60 -19.99 15.58
C THR A 186 -16.88 -21.34 14.94
N ALA A 187 -15.92 -21.84 14.14
CA ALA A 187 -15.99 -23.20 13.63
C ALA A 187 -15.62 -24.18 14.74
N THR A 188 -16.45 -25.19 14.96
CA THR A 188 -16.22 -26.23 15.98
C THR A 188 -15.45 -27.42 15.47
N ASP A 189 -15.43 -27.62 14.15
CA ASP A 189 -14.77 -28.74 13.50
C ASP A 189 -14.25 -28.31 12.12
N VAL A 190 -13.48 -29.19 11.48
CA VAL A 190 -12.87 -28.98 10.16
C VAL A 190 -13.97 -28.98 9.08
N PRO A 191 -14.01 -27.97 8.19
CA PRO A 191 -14.98 -27.93 7.10
C PRO A 191 -14.77 -29.09 6.14
N GLN A 192 -15.86 -29.73 5.69
CA GLN A 192 -15.81 -30.89 4.79
C GLN A 192 -16.63 -30.61 3.53
N ILE A 193 -16.16 -31.11 2.38
CA ILE A 193 -16.95 -31.09 1.15
C ILE A 193 -17.88 -32.30 1.14
N GLU A 194 -19.19 -32.07 1.13
CA GLU A 194 -20.20 -33.13 1.07
C GLU A 194 -20.43 -33.62 -0.36
N ASN A 195 -20.51 -32.68 -1.29
CA ASN A 195 -20.85 -32.98 -2.68
C ASN A 195 -20.09 -32.05 -3.63
N ARG A 196 -19.84 -32.57 -4.84
CA ARG A 196 -19.24 -31.83 -5.96
C ARG A 196 -20.06 -32.12 -7.20
N ASP A 197 -20.64 -31.08 -7.77
CA ASP A 197 -21.32 -31.17 -9.05
C ASP A 197 -20.52 -30.40 -10.08
N LEU A 198 -19.54 -31.08 -10.69
CA LEU A 198 -18.63 -30.49 -11.69
C LEU A 198 -19.18 -30.59 -13.12
N HIS A 199 -20.26 -31.35 -13.34
CA HIS A 199 -20.81 -31.62 -14.67
C HIS A 199 -22.10 -30.84 -14.96
N ALA A 200 -22.68 -30.19 -13.94
CA ALA A 200 -23.77 -29.23 -14.13
C ALA A 200 -23.36 -28.06 -15.02
N ALA A 201 -24.36 -27.34 -15.53
CA ALA A 201 -24.15 -26.09 -16.29
C ALA A 201 -23.39 -25.03 -15.49
N GLU A 202 -23.47 -25.09 -14.16
CA GLU A 202 -22.70 -24.26 -13.23
C GLU A 202 -22.00 -25.19 -12.22
N PRO A 203 -20.67 -25.41 -12.33
CA PRO A 203 -19.92 -26.23 -11.39
C PRO A 203 -20.07 -25.73 -9.96
N SER A 204 -20.41 -26.64 -9.03
CA SER A 204 -20.68 -26.28 -7.65
C SER A 204 -20.10 -27.27 -6.63
N TRP A 205 -19.83 -26.75 -5.43
CA TRP A 205 -19.35 -27.49 -4.29
C TRP A 205 -20.24 -27.21 -3.09
N THR A 206 -20.64 -28.26 -2.38
CA THR A 206 -21.38 -28.14 -1.12
C THR A 206 -20.43 -28.42 0.02
N VAL A 207 -20.19 -27.39 0.86
CA VAL A 207 -19.31 -27.46 2.02
C VAL A 207 -20.13 -27.45 3.30
N ARG A 208 -19.91 -28.44 4.16
CA ARG A 208 -20.44 -28.50 5.51
C ARG A 208 -19.45 -27.87 6.48
N VAL A 209 -19.90 -26.89 7.26
CA VAL A 209 -19.11 -26.19 8.29
C VAL A 209 -19.86 -26.25 9.63
N PRO A 210 -19.42 -27.09 10.57
CA PRO A 210 -19.94 -27.09 11.93
C PRO A 210 -19.53 -25.80 12.66
N ILE A 211 -20.50 -25.05 13.17
CA ILE A 211 -20.28 -23.76 13.82
C ILE A 211 -21.02 -23.66 15.15
N THR A 212 -20.48 -22.85 16.06
CA THR A 212 -21.15 -22.39 17.27
C THR A 212 -21.24 -20.88 17.26
N THR A 213 -22.45 -20.38 17.46
CA THR A 213 -22.77 -18.95 17.54
C THR A 213 -23.11 -18.59 18.97
N GLN A 214 -22.46 -17.56 19.49
CA GLN A 214 -22.55 -17.09 20.86
C GLN A 214 -22.96 -15.62 20.89
N PHE A 215 -23.85 -15.27 21.81
CA PHE A 215 -24.35 -13.91 21.98
C PHE A 215 -23.81 -13.31 23.28
N PHE A 216 -23.20 -12.13 23.20
CA PHE A 216 -22.57 -11.45 24.33
C PHE A 216 -23.24 -10.10 24.60
N LEU A 217 -23.31 -9.72 25.88
CA LEU A 217 -23.77 -8.41 26.35
C LEU A 217 -22.63 -7.73 27.14
N GLY A 218 -21.48 -7.51 26.50
CA GLY A 218 -20.28 -6.92 27.13
C GLY A 218 -19.56 -7.80 28.17
N ASP A 219 -20.21 -8.84 28.68
CA ASP A 219 -19.67 -9.80 29.64
C ASP A 219 -18.70 -10.81 29.02
N LYS A 220 -17.90 -11.47 29.87
CA LYS A 220 -17.02 -12.59 29.46
C LYS A 220 -17.78 -13.87 29.12
N GLN A 221 -18.98 -14.04 29.66
CA GLN A 221 -19.80 -15.23 29.44
C GLN A 221 -20.88 -14.95 28.39
N PRO A 222 -21.12 -15.88 27.45
CA PRO A 222 -22.20 -15.73 26.49
C PRO A 222 -23.55 -15.83 27.21
N LYS A 223 -24.50 -14.96 26.85
CA LYS A 223 -25.89 -15.05 27.31
C LYS A 223 -26.61 -16.24 26.70
N GLU A 224 -26.26 -16.55 25.46
CA GLU A 224 -26.87 -17.64 24.71
C GLU A 224 -25.83 -18.27 23.78
N THR A 225 -25.95 -19.58 23.56
CA THR A 225 -25.06 -20.35 22.68
C THR A 225 -25.88 -21.31 21.85
N HIS A 226 -25.71 -21.25 20.53
CA HIS A 226 -26.40 -22.10 19.57
C HIS A 226 -25.38 -22.85 18.71
N ARG A 227 -25.69 -24.10 18.37
CA ARG A 227 -24.85 -24.93 17.50
C ARG A 227 -25.57 -25.18 16.19
N PHE A 228 -24.87 -24.94 15.09
CA PHE A 228 -25.40 -25.12 13.74
C PHE A 228 -24.43 -25.89 12.87
N ILE A 229 -24.97 -26.54 11.85
CA ILE A 229 -24.25 -27.05 10.71
C ILE A 229 -24.59 -26.10 9.55
N ALA A 230 -23.61 -25.31 9.13
CA ALA A 230 -23.75 -24.44 7.97
C ALA A 230 -23.45 -25.23 6.69
N THR A 231 -24.41 -25.26 5.78
CA THR A 231 -24.26 -25.83 4.43
C THR A 231 -24.04 -24.67 3.47
N VAL A 232 -22.88 -24.66 2.82
CA VAL A 232 -22.41 -23.56 1.98
C VAL A 232 -22.30 -24.07 0.55
N THR A 233 -23.09 -23.51 -0.36
CA THR A 233 -22.98 -23.83 -1.78
C THR A 233 -22.06 -22.80 -2.43
N ILE A 234 -20.93 -23.27 -2.93
CA ILE A 234 -19.93 -22.47 -3.63
C ILE A 234 -20.03 -22.79 -5.12
N VAL A 235 -19.98 -21.75 -5.94
CA VAL A 235 -19.98 -21.85 -7.39
C VAL A 235 -18.77 -21.14 -7.97
N GLU A 236 -18.47 -21.46 -9.21
CA GLU A 236 -17.50 -20.71 -9.98
C GLU A 236 -17.96 -19.25 -10.19
N HIS A 237 -17.02 -18.30 -10.09
CA HIS A 237 -17.30 -16.89 -10.30
C HIS A 237 -16.13 -16.19 -11.00
N PRO A 238 -16.38 -15.23 -11.90
CA PRO A 238 -15.31 -14.42 -12.49
C PRO A 238 -14.44 -13.77 -11.41
N ARG A 239 -13.12 -13.80 -11.61
CA ARG A 239 -12.20 -13.14 -10.69
C ARG A 239 -12.40 -11.63 -10.75
N SER A 240 -12.31 -10.98 -9.59
CA SER A 240 -12.35 -9.53 -9.46
C SER A 240 -11.28 -9.06 -8.47
N TYR A 241 -11.10 -7.74 -8.36
CA TYR A 241 -10.23 -7.15 -7.34
C TYR A 241 -10.63 -7.57 -5.90
N LEU A 242 -11.92 -7.83 -5.66
CA LEU A 242 -12.43 -8.23 -4.35
C LEU A 242 -12.37 -9.76 -4.16
N ASN A 243 -12.52 -10.53 -5.23
CA ASN A 243 -12.54 -11.99 -5.19
C ASN A 243 -11.52 -12.58 -6.18
N TYR A 244 -10.32 -12.85 -5.68
CA TYR A 244 -9.20 -13.37 -6.47
C TYR A 244 -9.24 -14.89 -6.68
N ASN A 245 -10.05 -15.62 -5.90
CA ASN A 245 -10.08 -17.08 -5.95
C ASN A 245 -10.81 -17.61 -7.18
N GLY A 246 -11.76 -16.84 -7.71
CA GLY A 246 -12.61 -17.25 -8.84
C GLY A 246 -13.74 -18.21 -8.42
N ILE A 247 -14.10 -18.19 -7.14
CA ILE A 247 -15.20 -18.95 -6.55
C ILE A 247 -16.00 -18.03 -5.64
N ALA A 248 -17.31 -18.21 -5.56
CA ALA A 248 -18.17 -17.39 -4.71
C ALA A 248 -19.29 -18.23 -4.10
N VAL A 249 -19.80 -17.78 -2.95
CA VAL A 249 -20.91 -18.40 -2.26
C VAL A 249 -22.22 -18.01 -2.95
N LYS A 250 -22.99 -19.02 -3.36
CA LYS A 250 -24.33 -18.87 -3.93
C LYS A 250 -25.41 -18.91 -2.85
N THR A 251 -25.30 -19.82 -1.90
CA THR A 251 -26.27 -19.94 -0.80
C THR A 251 -25.59 -20.41 0.48
N ILE A 252 -26.16 -19.98 1.60
CA ILE A 252 -25.87 -20.52 2.92
C ILE A 252 -27.18 -21.04 3.48
N THR A 253 -27.13 -22.15 4.20
CA THR A 253 -28.26 -22.64 4.97
C THR A 253 -27.76 -23.14 6.31
N LEU A 254 -28.36 -22.66 7.39
CA LEU A 254 -28.04 -23.09 8.75
C LEU A 254 -29.05 -24.14 9.19
N THR A 255 -28.56 -25.30 9.61
CA THR A 255 -29.39 -26.35 10.23
C THR A 255 -28.94 -26.54 11.68
N PRO A 256 -29.85 -26.58 12.67
CA PRO A 256 -29.47 -26.87 14.06
C PRO A 256 -28.69 -28.19 14.17
N ALA A 257 -27.56 -28.17 14.87
CA ALA A 257 -26.85 -29.39 15.20
C ALA A 257 -27.63 -30.11 16.31
N ARG A 258 -28.14 -31.32 16.02
CA ARG A 258 -28.77 -32.19 17.03
C ARG A 258 -27.75 -32.78 17.98
#